data_AF-A0A6N2SN28-F1
#
_entry.id   AF-A0A6N2SN28-F1
#
_cell.length_a   1.000
_cell.length_b   1.000
_cell.length_c   1.000
_cell.angle_alpha   90.00
_cell.angle_beta   90.00
_cell.angle_gamma   90.00
#
_symmetry.space_group_name_H-M   'P 1'
#
loop_
_entity.id
_entity.type
_entity.pdbx_description
1 polymer ?
#
loop_
_entity_poly.entity_id
_entity_poly.type
_entity_poly.pdbx_seq_one_letter_code
_entity_poly.pdbx_strand_id
1 'polypeptide(L)'
;MRKSNMKKGFTMVELIFVIVILGILAAFALPRLATTRDDAEVAKFVQNLSTLITDIAAYQTSQTNYDKKISNMTYVDVKDEQDYKATLNIRKKPCIEIVVYNQDDSANNIRAGMFEIKTVNNNEKLCKRVLELPAIKSYLQSGSKIFLGEKPSL
;
A
#
# COMPACT_ATOMS: atom_id res chain seq x y z
N MET A 1 65.41 -17.61 13.19
CA MET A 1 64.84 -18.42 12.09
C MET A 1 63.33 -18.17 12.04
N ARG A 2 62.81 -17.52 11.00
CA ARG A 2 61.39 -17.12 10.90
C ARG A 2 60.69 -18.07 9.91
N LYS A 3 59.84 -18.97 10.43
CA LYS A 3 59.09 -19.96 9.65
C LYS A 3 58.00 -19.24 8.85
N SER A 4 58.09 -19.22 7.52
CA SER A 4 57.02 -18.71 6.66
C SER A 4 55.95 -19.78 6.51
N ASN A 5 54.75 -19.53 7.04
CA ASN A 5 53.59 -20.38 6.78
C ASN A 5 53.14 -20.15 5.33
N MET A 6 53.44 -21.10 4.45
CA MET A 6 52.86 -21.14 3.11
C MET A 6 51.34 -21.29 3.24
N LYS A 7 50.59 -20.26 2.86
CA LYS A 7 49.13 -20.33 2.79
C LYS A 7 48.76 -21.36 1.73
N LYS A 8 48.09 -22.44 2.13
CA LYS A 8 47.53 -23.41 1.18
C LYS A 8 46.45 -22.69 0.37
N GLY A 9 46.62 -22.64 -0.95
CA GLY A 9 45.64 -22.07 -1.87
C GLY A 9 44.39 -22.95 -1.95
N PHE A 10 43.23 -22.32 -2.11
CA PHE A 10 41.96 -22.99 -2.34
C PHE A 10 42.00 -23.73 -3.69
N THR A 11 41.52 -24.98 -3.74
CA THR A 11 41.50 -25.74 -4.99
C THR A 11 40.36 -25.27 -5.90
N MET A 12 40.52 -25.39 -7.22
CA MET A 12 39.41 -25.09 -8.15
C MET A 12 38.17 -25.96 -7.88
N VAL A 13 38.38 -27.20 -7.43
CA VAL A 13 37.30 -28.14 -7.13
C VAL A 13 36.47 -27.68 -5.92
N GLU A 14 37.10 -27.21 -4.84
CA GLU A 14 36.36 -26.68 -3.69
C GLU A 14 35.52 -25.45 -4.07
N LEU A 15 36.05 -24.59 -4.95
CA LEU A 15 35.30 -23.41 -5.41
C LEU A 15 34.08 -23.81 -6.24
N ILE A 16 34.21 -24.80 -7.12
CA ILE A 16 33.10 -25.31 -7.94
C ILE A 16 32.03 -25.97 -7.06
N PHE A 17 32.42 -26.73 -6.05
CA PHE A 17 31.45 -27.36 -5.14
C PHE A 17 30.62 -26.32 -4.38
N VAL A 18 31.24 -25.24 -3.92
CA VAL A 18 30.55 -24.14 -3.21
C VAL A 18 29.52 -23.46 -4.12
N ILE A 19 29.87 -23.12 -5.37
CA ILE A 19 28.90 -22.47 -6.28
C ILE A 19 27.73 -23.38 -6.63
N VAL A 20 27.95 -24.70 -6.73
CA VAL A 20 26.87 -25.66 -6.99
C VAL A 20 25.89 -25.72 -5.82
N ILE A 21 26.40 -25.81 -4.58
CA ILE A 21 25.55 -25.80 -3.39
C ILE A 21 24.77 -24.48 -3.30
N LEU A 22 25.45 -23.33 -3.46
CA LEU A 22 24.78 -22.03 -3.44
C LEU A 22 23.73 -21.89 -4.55
N GLY A 23 23.99 -22.46 -5.74
CA GLY A 23 23.04 -22.50 -6.85
C GLY A 23 21.76 -23.25 -6.51
N ILE A 24 21.88 -24.44 -5.89
CA ILE A 24 20.72 -25.25 -5.47
C ILE A 24 19.92 -24.52 -4.39
N LEU A 25 20.59 -23.97 -3.37
CA LEU A 25 19.92 -23.22 -2.31
C LEU A 25 19.20 -21.97 -2.85
N ALA A 26 19.84 -21.24 -3.77
CA ALA A 26 19.25 -20.05 -4.39
C ALA A 26 18.01 -20.39 -5.23
N ALA A 27 18.03 -21.51 -5.97
CA ALA A 27 16.90 -21.93 -6.79
C ALA A 27 15.60 -22.12 -5.97
N PHE A 28 15.69 -22.64 -4.74
CA PHE A 28 14.53 -22.77 -3.85
C PHE A 28 14.21 -21.48 -3.07
N ALA A 29 15.23 -20.72 -2.68
CA ALA A 29 15.04 -19.52 -1.88
C ALA A 29 14.42 -18.35 -2.66
N LEU A 30 14.85 -18.12 -3.91
CA LEU A 30 14.43 -16.95 -4.70
C LEU A 30 12.92 -16.89 -4.97
N PRO A 31 12.22 -17.97 -5.38
CA PRO A 31 10.77 -17.92 -5.62
C PRO A 31 9.97 -17.60 -4.35
N ARG A 32 10.40 -18.15 -3.21
CA ARG A 32 9.75 -17.90 -1.91
C ARG A 32 9.97 -16.45 -1.44
N LEU A 33 11.17 -15.91 -1.65
CA LEU A 33 11.44 -14.51 -1.33
C LEU A 33 10.62 -13.56 -2.20
N ALA A 34 10.44 -13.86 -3.49
CA ALA A 34 9.61 -13.03 -4.37
C ALA A 34 8.15 -12.95 -3.89
N THR A 35 7.54 -14.10 -3.57
CA THR A 35 6.16 -14.17 -3.06
C THR A 35 6.01 -13.48 -1.70
N THR A 36 6.94 -13.72 -0.77
CA THR A 36 6.92 -13.07 0.55
C THR A 36 7.02 -11.55 0.44
N ARG A 37 7.84 -11.05 -0.50
CA ARG A 37 7.95 -9.60 -0.75
C ARG A 37 6.68 -9.03 -1.36
N ASP A 38 5.97 -9.77 -2.20
CA ASP A 38 4.69 -9.35 -2.76
C ASP A 38 3.62 -9.28 -1.67
N ASP A 39 3.55 -10.28 -0.80
CA ASP A 39 2.59 -10.32 0.31
C ASP A 39 2.86 -9.22 1.35
N ALA A 40 4.12 -8.90 1.63
CA ALA A 40 4.48 -7.79 2.51
C ALA A 40 4.02 -6.44 1.97
N GLU A 41 4.09 -6.24 0.65
CA GLU A 41 3.64 -4.99 0.00
C GLU A 41 2.12 -4.86 0.02
N VAL A 42 1.41 -5.96 -0.20
CA VAL A 42 -0.05 -6.02 -0.06
C VAL A 42 -0.46 -5.69 1.37
N ALA A 43 0.18 -6.31 2.37
CA ALA A 43 -0.11 -6.06 3.78
C ALA A 43 0.16 -4.60 4.18
N LYS A 44 1.32 -4.05 3.77
CA LYS A 44 1.66 -2.63 3.99
C LYS A 44 0.62 -1.71 3.36
N PHE A 45 0.18 -2.00 2.13
CA PHE A 45 -0.82 -1.20 1.46
C PHE A 45 -2.17 -1.20 2.19
N VAL A 46 -2.63 -2.35 2.68
CA VAL A 46 -3.88 -2.45 3.44
C VAL A 46 -3.78 -1.68 4.77
N GLN A 47 -2.64 -1.78 5.46
CA GLN A 47 -2.38 -1.01 6.68
C GLN A 47 -2.39 0.50 6.41
N ASN A 48 -1.70 0.94 5.36
CA ASN A 48 -1.67 2.32 4.91
C ASN A 48 -3.07 2.84 4.57
N LEU A 49 -3.88 2.06 3.84
CA LEU A 49 -5.26 2.42 3.51
C LEU A 49 -6.12 2.57 4.77
N SER A 50 -6.02 1.64 5.72
CA SER A 50 -6.79 1.69 6.97
C SER A 50 -6.40 2.88 7.84
N THR A 51 -5.09 3.16 7.93
CA THR A 51 -4.54 4.33 8.65
C THR A 51 -5.03 5.61 7.99
N LEU A 52 -4.98 5.70 6.66
CA LEU A 52 -5.42 6.85 5.89
C LEU A 52 -6.91 7.16 6.10
N ILE A 53 -7.78 6.15 6.08
CA ILE A 53 -9.21 6.33 6.36
C ILE A 53 -9.41 6.88 7.78
N THR A 54 -8.68 6.35 8.76
CA THR A 54 -8.77 6.78 10.15
C THR A 54 -8.25 8.21 10.35
N ASP A 55 -7.14 8.55 9.70
CA ASP A 55 -6.53 9.88 9.75
C ASP A 55 -7.45 10.93 9.14
N ILE A 56 -8.04 10.66 7.97
CA ILE A 56 -9.02 11.55 7.32
C ILE A 56 -10.24 11.77 8.23
N ALA A 57 -10.74 10.71 8.88
CA ALA A 57 -11.86 10.80 9.81
C ALA A 57 -11.52 11.62 11.08
N ALA A 58 -10.35 11.40 11.65
CA ALA A 58 -9.87 12.13 12.81
C ALA A 58 -9.62 13.61 12.47
N TYR A 59 -9.12 13.89 11.27
CA TYR A 59 -8.93 15.25 10.77
C TYR A 59 -10.27 15.99 10.65
N GLN A 60 -11.30 15.34 10.08
CA GLN A 60 -12.64 15.92 10.00
C GLN A 60 -13.19 16.29 11.38
N THR A 61 -12.98 15.41 12.36
CA THR A 61 -13.46 15.60 13.74
C THR A 61 -12.76 16.77 14.44
N SER A 62 -11.48 17.01 14.11
CA SER A 62 -10.67 18.06 14.74
C SER A 62 -10.74 19.42 14.04
N GLN A 63 -10.81 19.46 12.71
CA GLN A 63 -10.72 20.71 11.94
C GLN A 63 -12.05 21.11 11.26
N THR A 64 -13.13 20.34 11.48
CA THR A 64 -14.49 20.53 10.91
C THR A 64 -14.59 20.50 9.38
N ASN A 65 -13.47 20.62 8.67
CA ASN A 65 -13.33 20.61 7.22
C ASN A 65 -12.15 19.71 6.83
N TYR A 66 -12.10 19.31 5.56
CA TYR A 66 -10.93 18.63 5.00
C TYR A 66 -9.95 19.61 4.39
N ASP A 67 -8.65 19.29 4.49
CA ASP A 67 -7.65 19.97 3.70
C ASP A 67 -7.80 19.61 2.22
N LYS A 68 -7.42 20.54 1.34
CA LYS A 68 -7.36 20.33 -0.11
C LYS A 68 -6.36 19.24 -0.48
N LYS A 69 -5.30 19.07 0.32
CA LYS A 69 -4.31 18.00 0.13
C LYS A 69 -4.52 16.92 1.17
N ILE A 70 -4.71 15.68 0.72
CA ILE A 70 -4.86 14.53 1.62
C ILE A 70 -3.54 14.23 2.33
N SER A 71 -2.39 14.51 1.69
CA SER A 71 -1.07 14.42 2.33
C SER A 71 -0.88 15.30 3.57
N ASN A 72 -1.66 16.37 3.74
CA ASN A 72 -1.59 17.20 4.95
C ASN A 72 -2.36 16.59 6.13
N MET A 73 -3.25 15.63 5.87
CA MET A 73 -4.12 15.02 6.88
C MET A 73 -3.57 13.70 7.41
N THR A 74 -2.55 13.12 6.77
CA THR A 74 -2.02 11.79 7.07
C THR A 74 -0.52 11.72 6.87
N TYR A 75 0.13 10.77 7.54
CA TYR A 75 1.55 10.45 7.31
C TYR A 75 1.75 9.34 6.26
N VAL A 76 0.67 8.81 5.69
CA VAL A 76 0.72 7.79 4.64
C VAL A 76 1.19 8.43 3.33
N ASP A 77 2.11 7.76 2.63
CA ASP A 77 2.61 8.18 1.31
C ASP A 77 1.49 8.08 0.26
N VAL A 78 0.81 9.21 0.04
CA VAL A 78 -0.24 9.42 -0.96
C VAL A 78 0.24 10.39 -2.01
N LYS A 79 -0.18 10.18 -3.27
CA LYS A 79 0.04 11.17 -4.33
C LYS A 79 -1.23 11.98 -4.53
N ASP A 80 -1.21 13.24 -4.12
CA ASP A 80 -2.30 14.17 -4.43
C ASP A 80 -2.33 14.44 -5.94
N GLU A 81 -3.47 14.15 -6.57
CA GLU A 81 -3.68 14.40 -7.99
C GLU A 81 -4.39 15.76 -8.21
N GLN A 82 -5.34 16.10 -7.34
CA GLN A 82 -6.13 17.33 -7.35
C GLN A 82 -6.60 17.69 -5.93
N ASP A 83 -7.23 18.86 -5.78
CA ASP A 83 -7.92 19.23 -4.54
C ASP A 83 -8.90 18.12 -4.13
N TYR A 84 -8.72 17.61 -2.91
CA TYR A 84 -9.48 16.54 -2.27
C TYR A 84 -9.38 15.16 -2.94
N LYS A 85 -8.37 14.91 -3.79
CA LYS A 85 -8.14 13.61 -4.44
C LYS A 85 -6.70 13.16 -4.29
N ALA A 86 -6.51 11.95 -3.81
CA ALA A 86 -5.18 11.35 -3.75
C ALA A 86 -5.19 9.86 -4.08
N THR A 87 -4.09 9.41 -4.68
CA THR A 87 -3.90 8.04 -5.12
C THR A 87 -2.84 7.35 -4.27
N LEU A 88 -3.23 6.20 -3.73
CA LEU A 88 -2.35 5.30 -3.00
C LEU A 88 -1.68 4.33 -3.98
N ASN A 89 -0.36 4.25 -3.89
CA ASN A 89 0.46 3.43 -4.80
C ASN A 89 0.91 2.12 -4.15
N ILE A 90 1.01 1.08 -4.96
CA ILE A 90 1.73 -0.17 -4.62
C ILE A 90 2.95 -0.24 -5.52
N ARG A 91 4.15 -0.30 -4.94
CA ARG A 91 5.43 -0.35 -5.70
C ARG A 91 5.51 0.66 -6.85
N LYS A 92 5.17 1.92 -6.58
CA LYS A 92 5.15 3.06 -7.53
C LYS A 92 4.05 3.05 -8.59
N LYS A 93 3.13 2.09 -8.58
CA LYS A 93 1.99 2.04 -9.49
C LYS A 93 0.70 2.44 -8.76
N PRO A 94 -0.16 3.28 -9.37
CA PRO A 94 -1.42 3.67 -8.75
C PRO A 94 -2.32 2.45 -8.63
N CYS A 95 -2.99 2.28 -7.49
CA CYS A 95 -3.92 1.16 -7.28
C CYS A 95 -5.31 1.66 -6.88
N ILE A 96 -5.37 2.49 -5.83
CA ILE A 96 -6.62 3.02 -5.28
C ILE A 96 -6.54 4.54 -5.21
N GLU A 97 -7.60 5.21 -5.65
CA GLU A 97 -7.83 6.65 -5.50
C GLU A 97 -8.83 6.87 -4.37
N ILE A 98 -8.58 7.89 -3.58
CA ILE A 98 -9.47 8.34 -2.51
C ILE A 98 -9.89 9.75 -2.85
N VAL A 99 -11.21 9.94 -2.89
CA VAL A 99 -11.85 11.22 -3.14
C VAL A 99 -12.58 11.64 -1.88
N VAL A 100 -12.25 12.81 -1.37
CA VAL A 100 -12.90 13.40 -0.19
C VAL A 100 -13.83 14.52 -0.67
N TYR A 101 -15.01 14.60 -0.09
CA TYR A 101 -16.02 15.59 -0.46
C TYR A 101 -16.16 16.64 0.63
N ASN A 102 -15.83 17.88 0.28
CA ASN A 102 -15.97 19.06 1.15
C ASN A 102 -17.20 19.92 0.78
N GLN A 103 -18.02 19.47 -0.17
CA GLN A 103 -19.23 20.16 -0.61
C GLN A 103 -20.36 19.14 -0.74
N ASP A 104 -21.57 19.58 -0.43
CA ASP A 104 -22.77 18.78 -0.66
C ASP A 104 -23.09 18.75 -2.16
N ASP A 105 -23.21 17.55 -2.72
CA ASP A 105 -23.69 17.33 -4.08
C ASP A 105 -24.93 16.45 -4.03
N SER A 106 -26.08 17.12 -4.06
CA SER A 106 -27.40 16.49 -3.99
C SER A 106 -27.74 15.65 -5.22
N ALA A 107 -27.16 15.94 -6.40
CA ALA A 107 -27.41 15.13 -7.60
C ALA A 107 -26.84 13.71 -7.45
N ASN A 108 -25.79 13.58 -6.64
CA ASN A 108 -25.09 12.32 -6.43
C ASN A 108 -25.27 11.77 -5.00
N ASN A 109 -26.12 12.35 -4.14
CA ASN A 109 -26.25 11.97 -2.71
C ASN A 109 -24.91 12.03 -1.95
N ILE A 110 -24.11 13.07 -2.19
CA ILE A 110 -22.84 13.34 -1.51
C ILE A 110 -23.08 14.44 -0.48
N ARG A 111 -22.57 14.24 0.72
CA ARG A 111 -22.53 15.24 1.78
C ARG A 111 -21.10 15.68 2.04
N ALA A 112 -20.91 16.92 2.46
CA ALA A 112 -19.63 17.37 2.99
C ALA A 112 -19.28 16.51 4.20
N GLY A 113 -18.10 15.86 4.17
CA GLY A 113 -17.76 14.85 5.18
C GLY A 113 -17.78 13.40 4.70
N MET A 114 -18.15 13.18 3.44
CA MET A 114 -18.08 11.86 2.83
C MET A 114 -16.76 11.68 2.08
N PHE A 115 -16.27 10.44 2.02
CA PHE A 115 -15.22 10.07 1.08
C PHE A 115 -15.62 8.81 0.31
N GLU A 116 -15.00 8.63 -0.85
CA GLU A 116 -15.20 7.49 -1.74
C GLU A 116 -13.84 6.90 -2.10
N ILE A 117 -13.78 5.56 -2.17
CA ILE A 117 -12.60 4.80 -2.55
C ILE A 117 -12.84 4.23 -3.95
N LYS A 118 -12.03 4.64 -4.93
CA LYS A 118 -12.09 4.22 -6.33
C LYS A 118 -10.89 3.38 -6.70
N THR A 119 -11.09 2.44 -7.61
CA THR A 119 -10.00 1.64 -8.17
C THR A 119 -9.43 2.36 -9.39
N VAL A 120 -8.11 2.58 -9.43
CA VAL A 120 -7.45 3.22 -10.58
C VAL A 120 -6.90 2.19 -11.55
N ASN A 121 -6.20 1.17 -11.03
CA ASN A 121 -5.52 0.19 -11.88
C ASN A 121 -5.80 -1.25 -11.46
N ASN A 122 -6.82 -1.82 -12.09
CA ASN A 122 -7.21 -3.21 -11.85
C ASN A 122 -6.35 -4.21 -12.62
N ASN A 123 -5.37 -3.76 -13.42
CA ASN A 123 -4.56 -4.64 -14.26
C ASN A 123 -3.27 -5.09 -13.57
N GLU A 124 -2.85 -4.39 -12.52
CA GLU A 124 -1.64 -4.72 -11.77
C GLU A 124 -1.85 -5.95 -10.87
N LYS A 125 -0.95 -6.95 -10.96
CA LYS A 125 -1.04 -8.22 -10.20
C LYS A 125 -1.23 -8.00 -8.69
N LEU A 126 -0.49 -7.04 -8.12
CA LEU A 126 -0.58 -6.72 -6.70
C LEU A 126 -1.88 -5.99 -6.34
N CYS A 127 -2.34 -5.08 -7.21
CA CYS A 127 -3.61 -4.39 -7.00
C CYS A 127 -4.78 -5.37 -7.07
N LYS A 128 -4.81 -6.31 -8.04
CA LYS A 128 -5.82 -7.38 -8.09
C LYS A 128 -5.92 -8.16 -6.78
N ARG A 129 -4.79 -8.57 -6.21
CA ARG A 129 -4.77 -9.27 -4.91
C ARG A 129 -5.38 -8.44 -3.78
N VAL A 130 -5.06 -7.14 -3.74
CA VAL A 130 -5.63 -6.20 -2.78
C VAL A 130 -7.15 -6.07 -2.97
N LEU A 131 -7.62 -5.94 -4.21
CA LEU A 131 -9.05 -5.83 -4.55
C LEU A 131 -9.84 -7.10 -4.22
N GLU A 132 -9.20 -8.26 -4.25
CA GLU A 132 -9.79 -9.56 -3.88
C GLU A 132 -9.94 -9.75 -2.37
N LEU A 133 -9.25 -8.96 -1.54
CA LEU A 133 -9.38 -9.06 -0.09
C LEU A 133 -10.80 -8.68 0.34
N PRO A 134 -11.47 -9.47 1.20
CA PRO A 134 -12.87 -9.24 1.57
C PRO A 134 -13.09 -7.87 2.22
N ALA A 135 -12.14 -7.42 3.04
CA ALA A 135 -12.18 -6.10 3.68
C ALA A 135 -12.20 -4.96 2.65
N ILE A 136 -11.40 -5.06 1.58
CA ILE A 136 -11.31 -4.01 0.55
C ILE A 136 -12.48 -4.12 -0.41
N LYS A 137 -12.91 -5.34 -0.73
CA LYS A 137 -14.11 -5.58 -1.53
C LYS A 137 -15.35 -4.94 -0.91
N SER A 138 -15.52 -4.97 0.41
CA SER A 138 -16.62 -4.25 1.07
C SER A 138 -16.51 -2.73 0.96
N TYR A 139 -15.29 -2.17 0.97
CA TYR A 139 -15.09 -0.73 0.76
C TYR A 139 -15.38 -0.31 -0.69
N LEU A 140 -15.12 -1.18 -1.67
CA LEU A 140 -15.26 -0.87 -3.10
C LEU A 140 -16.64 -1.20 -3.68
N GLN A 141 -17.23 -2.35 -3.31
CA GLN A 141 -18.53 -2.80 -3.85
C GLN A 141 -19.68 -1.90 -3.42
N SER A 142 -19.50 -1.19 -2.33
CA SER A 142 -20.55 -0.37 -1.80
C SER A 142 -20.78 0.89 -2.63
N GLY A 143 -19.82 1.32 -3.49
CA GLY A 143 -19.82 2.69 -4.05
C GLY A 143 -20.09 3.74 -2.97
N SER A 144 -19.86 3.37 -1.70
CA SER A 144 -20.50 4.02 -0.58
C SER A 144 -19.64 5.21 -0.35
N LYS A 145 -20.22 6.36 -0.59
CA LYS A 145 -19.80 7.56 0.09
C LYS A 145 -19.89 7.22 1.57
N ILE A 146 -18.75 7.00 2.21
CA ILE A 146 -18.69 6.64 3.62
C ILE A 146 -18.66 7.96 4.37
N PHE A 147 -19.70 8.18 5.17
CA PHE A 147 -19.75 9.29 6.10
C PHE A 147 -19.19 8.78 7.43
N LEU A 148 -18.02 9.29 7.85
CA LEU A 148 -17.41 8.92 9.14
C LEU A 148 -17.75 9.89 10.26
N GLY A 149 -18.55 10.92 9.96
CA GLY A 149 -19.26 11.66 11.00
C GLY A 149 -20.39 10.80 11.53
N GLU A 150 -20.49 10.63 12.84
CA GLU A 150 -21.78 10.34 13.43
C GLU A 150 -22.77 11.38 12.89
N LYS A 151 -23.92 10.93 12.37
CA LYS A 151 -25.01 11.83 11.99
C LYS A 151 -25.20 12.79 13.16
N PRO A 152 -25.06 14.12 13.03
CA PRO A 152 -25.47 15.00 14.09
C PRO A 152 -26.96 14.72 14.29
N SER A 153 -27.28 14.13 15.43
CA SER A 153 -28.63 13.88 15.89
C SER A 153 -29.30 15.24 16.11
N LEU A 154 -30.09 15.64 15.12
CA LEU A 154 -31.15 16.63 15.21
C LEU A 154 -32.36 16.06 14.46
#